data_AF-A0A640XLN7-F1
#
_entry.id   AF-A0A640XLN7-F1
#
_cell.length_a   1.000
_cell.length_b   1.000
_cell.length_c   1.000
_cell.angle_alpha   90.00
_cell.angle_beta   90.00
_cell.angle_gamma   90.00
#
_symmetry.space_group_name_H-M   'P 1'
#
loop_
_entity.id
_entity.type
_entity.pdbx_description
1 polymer ?
#
loop_
_entity_poly.entity_id
_entity_poly.type
_entity_poly.pdbx_seq_one_letter_code
_entity_poly.pdbx_strand_id
1 'polypeptide(L)'
;MKQLFFLSALFGFIGWNLISSTGILAENDYTEIEVSDGGTVIGNVKYMGDLATPGLNLHRDWEISEASKTTTEKLVFSKINNGLKNAVVSLKDITHGKKKIIPAIHPIMDQQNNIFIPRVLAILTGTTIDILNGDEVMHNIHTRSMKNQPFNLGTTYKQRISKKFMDCCL
;
A
#
# COMPACT_ATOMS: atom_id res chain seq x y z
N MET A 1 6.86 63.37 -50.71
CA MET A 1 6.37 64.18 -49.57
C MET A 1 5.13 63.50 -49.00
N LYS A 2 5.13 63.27 -47.67
CA LYS A 2 4.02 62.79 -46.81
C LYS A 2 3.57 61.33 -47.04
N GLN A 3 3.25 60.52 -46.05
CA GLN A 3 3.44 60.47 -44.59
C GLN A 3 2.95 59.06 -44.20
N LEU A 4 3.58 58.48 -43.19
CA LEU A 4 3.24 57.23 -42.51
C LEU A 4 1.74 57.11 -42.19
N PHE A 5 1.18 55.89 -42.27
CA PHE A 5 0.35 55.35 -41.19
C PHE A 5 0.53 53.83 -41.11
N PHE A 6 1.14 53.38 -40.02
CA PHE A 6 1.21 51.99 -39.58
C PHE A 6 -0.17 51.54 -39.13
N LEU A 7 -0.67 50.41 -39.67
CA LEU A 7 -1.79 49.68 -39.09
C LEU A 7 -1.23 48.43 -38.40
N SER A 8 -1.26 48.45 -37.07
CA SER A 8 -0.86 47.35 -36.20
C SER A 8 -1.87 46.19 -36.32
N ALA A 9 -1.43 45.07 -36.90
CA ALA A 9 -2.14 43.80 -36.81
C ALA A 9 -1.82 43.14 -35.46
N LEU A 10 -2.74 43.23 -34.51
CA LEU A 10 -2.67 42.55 -33.22
C LEU A 10 -3.26 41.13 -33.38
N PHE A 11 -2.46 40.18 -33.88
CA PHE A 11 -2.81 38.76 -33.77
C PHE A 11 -2.39 38.27 -32.39
N GLY A 12 -3.34 38.27 -31.45
CA GLY A 12 -3.19 37.65 -30.14
C GLY A 12 -3.03 36.14 -30.28
N PHE A 13 -1.80 35.65 -30.21
CA PHE A 13 -1.51 34.26 -29.90
C PHE A 13 -1.84 34.01 -28.43
N ILE A 14 -3.08 33.60 -28.16
CA ILE A 14 -3.44 32.95 -26.90
C ILE A 14 -2.74 31.60 -26.93
N GLY A 15 -1.54 31.56 -26.36
CA GLY A 15 -0.80 30.34 -26.05
C GLY A 15 -1.58 29.54 -25.03
N TRP A 16 -2.44 28.65 -25.52
CA TRP A 16 -3.06 27.60 -24.73
C TRP A 16 -1.94 26.64 -24.30
N ASN A 17 -1.33 26.93 -23.16
CA ASN A 17 -0.52 25.96 -22.45
C ASN A 17 -1.48 24.91 -21.88
N LEU A 18 -1.93 24.00 -22.75
CA LEU A 18 -2.37 22.68 -22.33
C LEU A 18 -1.12 22.00 -21.77
N ILE A 19 -0.90 22.17 -20.47
CA ILE A 19 -0.08 21.27 -19.69
C ILE A 19 -0.86 19.95 -19.72
N SER A 20 -0.60 19.14 -20.74
CA SER A 20 -0.93 17.73 -20.73
C SER A 20 -0.20 17.16 -19.52
N SER A 21 -0.91 16.98 -18.41
CA SER A 21 -0.39 16.25 -17.28
C SER A 21 -0.10 14.84 -17.80
N THR A 22 1.16 14.55 -18.10
CA THR A 22 1.65 13.20 -18.33
C THR A 22 1.63 12.48 -16.98
N GLY A 23 0.43 12.15 -16.52
CA GLY A 23 0.21 11.11 -15.53
C GLY A 23 0.33 9.75 -16.21
N ILE A 24 1.50 9.44 -16.75
CA ILE A 24 1.87 8.09 -17.15
C ILE A 24 3.08 7.71 -16.30
N LEU A 25 2.80 7.12 -15.15
CA LEU A 25 3.70 6.11 -14.60
C LEU A 25 2.96 4.78 -14.69
N ALA A 26 2.71 4.34 -15.92
CA ALA A 26 2.48 2.94 -16.19
C ALA A 26 3.84 2.25 -16.05
N GLU A 27 4.14 1.76 -14.85
CA GLU A 27 5.27 0.86 -14.64
C GLU A 27 4.91 -0.49 -15.29
N ASN A 28 5.17 -0.61 -16.59
CA ASN A 28 4.86 -1.81 -17.38
C ASN A 28 6.04 -2.26 -18.24
N ASP A 29 7.26 -2.20 -17.70
CA ASP A 29 8.41 -2.91 -18.28
C ASP A 29 8.40 -4.42 -17.92
N TYR A 30 7.30 -4.93 -17.36
CA TYR A 30 7.13 -6.35 -17.03
C TYR A 30 6.43 -7.11 -18.17
N THR A 31 7.13 -8.04 -18.78
CA THR A 31 6.62 -8.94 -19.82
C THR A 31 6.33 -10.33 -19.25
N GLU A 32 5.12 -10.82 -19.46
CA GLU A 32 4.74 -12.18 -19.08
C GLU A 32 5.38 -13.18 -20.04
N ILE A 33 6.13 -14.14 -19.50
CA ILE A 33 6.74 -15.24 -20.23
C ILE A 33 6.49 -16.57 -19.50
N GLU A 34 6.57 -17.67 -20.25
CA GLU A 34 6.74 -18.98 -19.63
C GLU A 34 8.14 -19.06 -19.01
N VAL A 35 8.22 -19.40 -17.73
CA VAL A 35 9.49 -19.52 -16.99
C VAL A 35 9.80 -21.00 -16.82
N SER A 36 10.66 -21.54 -17.69
CA SER A 36 11.05 -22.96 -17.70
C SER A 36 12.30 -23.27 -16.86
N ASP A 37 13.12 -22.27 -16.55
CA ASP A 37 14.41 -22.36 -15.85
C ASP A 37 14.42 -21.53 -14.55
N GLY A 38 13.29 -21.50 -13.85
CA GLY A 38 13.14 -20.75 -12.60
C GLY A 38 14.00 -21.28 -11.45
N GLY A 39 14.24 -20.41 -10.46
CA GLY A 39 14.95 -20.74 -9.21
C GLY A 39 14.06 -20.66 -7.97
N THR A 40 14.60 -21.09 -6.83
CA THR A 40 13.96 -20.97 -5.51
C THR A 40 14.77 -20.05 -4.61
N VAL A 41 14.12 -19.08 -3.97
CA VAL A 41 14.72 -18.23 -2.93
C VAL A 41 14.39 -18.84 -1.57
N ILE A 42 15.42 -19.23 -0.81
CA ILE A 42 15.27 -19.83 0.52
C ILE A 42 16.14 -19.03 1.50
N GLY A 43 15.58 -18.66 2.65
CA GLY A 43 16.32 -17.93 3.67
C GLY A 43 15.49 -17.66 4.92
N ASN A 44 16.15 -17.10 5.93
CA ASN A 44 15.54 -16.64 7.17
C ASN A 44 15.71 -15.13 7.29
N VAL A 45 14.64 -14.41 7.58
CA VAL A 45 14.71 -12.97 7.89
C VAL A 45 14.87 -12.80 9.40
N LYS A 46 15.93 -12.10 9.82
CA LYS A 46 16.22 -11.87 11.24
C LYS A 46 16.22 -10.37 11.56
N TYR A 47 15.68 -10.02 12.71
CA TYR A 47 15.81 -8.68 13.27
C TYR A 47 17.15 -8.54 14.01
N MET A 48 17.95 -7.54 13.64
CA MET A 48 19.29 -7.32 14.22
C MET A 48 19.47 -5.94 14.86
N GLY A 49 18.37 -5.22 15.08
CA GLY A 49 18.40 -3.97 15.85
C GLY A 49 18.40 -4.22 17.36
N ASP A 50 18.62 -3.16 18.13
CA ASP A 50 18.58 -3.23 19.58
C ASP A 50 17.19 -3.67 20.08
N LEU A 51 17.17 -4.56 21.08
CA LEU A 51 15.95 -5.09 21.71
C LEU A 51 15.10 -4.00 22.39
N ALA A 52 15.57 -2.76 22.41
CA ALA A 52 15.05 -1.64 23.15
C ALA A 52 14.06 -0.78 22.34
N THR A 53 13.35 -1.33 21.35
CA THR A 53 12.19 -0.61 20.79
C THR A 53 10.95 -1.02 21.58
N PRO A 54 10.64 -0.39 22.74
CA PRO A 54 9.36 -0.63 23.38
C PRO A 54 8.27 -0.19 22.41
N GLY A 55 7.17 -0.94 22.41
CA GLY A 55 6.00 -0.54 21.68
C GLY A 55 5.57 0.87 21.99
N LEU A 56 5.18 1.61 20.97
CA LEU A 56 4.36 2.78 21.21
C LEU A 56 3.05 2.29 21.85
N ASN A 57 2.81 2.63 23.12
CA ASN A 57 1.50 2.46 23.72
C ASN A 57 0.54 3.44 23.00
N LEU A 58 -0.23 2.91 22.06
CA LEU A 58 -1.22 3.69 21.29
C LEU A 58 -2.45 4.04 22.12
N HIS A 59 -2.61 3.46 23.30
CA HIS A 59 -3.82 3.51 24.11
C HIS A 59 -3.68 4.48 25.28
N ARG A 60 -3.01 5.62 25.04
CA ARG A 60 -2.79 6.72 26.02
C ARG A 60 -4.04 6.88 26.91
N ASP A 61 -3.94 6.37 28.14
CA ASP A 61 -4.93 6.44 29.21
C ASP A 61 -6.31 5.77 28.98
N TRP A 62 -6.44 4.89 27.98
CA TRP A 62 -7.63 4.05 27.84
C TRP A 62 -7.55 2.80 28.73
N GLU A 63 -8.66 2.50 29.40
CA GLU A 63 -8.84 1.26 30.16
C GLU A 63 -9.07 0.09 29.18
N ILE A 64 -7.99 -0.33 28.53
CA ILE A 64 -7.97 -1.53 27.67
C ILE A 64 -7.66 -2.77 28.51
N SER A 65 -8.11 -3.94 28.07
CA SER A 65 -7.80 -5.20 28.74
C SER A 65 -6.28 -5.45 28.76
N GLU A 66 -5.78 -6.18 29.77
CA GLU A 66 -4.34 -6.50 29.89
C GLU A 66 -3.76 -7.20 28.66
N ALA A 67 -4.59 -7.95 27.93
CA ALA A 67 -4.25 -8.60 26.66
C ALA A 67 -3.90 -7.58 25.56
N SER A 68 -4.48 -6.38 25.59
CA SER A 68 -4.22 -5.30 24.63
C SER A 68 -3.01 -4.43 25.01
N LYS A 69 -2.49 -4.53 26.25
CA LYS A 69 -1.42 -3.65 26.78
C LYS A 69 0.01 -4.14 26.47
N THR A 70 0.22 -5.43 26.19
CA THR A 70 1.54 -6.06 26.45
C THR A 70 2.39 -6.41 25.23
N THR A 71 1.92 -6.24 23.98
CA THR A 71 2.76 -6.56 22.81
C THR A 71 2.65 -5.49 21.74
N THR A 72 3.80 -4.94 21.32
CA THR A 72 3.82 -4.07 20.15
C THR A 72 3.72 -4.89 18.89
N GLU A 73 2.76 -4.51 18.06
CA GLU A 73 2.51 -5.16 16.78
C GLU A 73 3.33 -4.52 15.66
N LYS A 74 4.11 -3.47 15.99
CA LYS A 74 5.00 -2.78 15.05
C LYS A 74 6.21 -3.65 14.66
N LEU A 75 6.71 -4.46 15.59
CA LEU A 75 7.88 -5.31 15.38
C LEU A 75 7.71 -6.59 16.19
N VAL A 76 7.51 -7.70 15.49
CA VAL A 76 7.32 -9.02 16.10
C VAL A 76 8.44 -9.93 15.65
N PHE A 77 9.31 -10.34 16.57
CA PHE A 77 10.39 -11.27 16.30
C PHE A 77 10.62 -12.20 17.48
N SER A 78 11.26 -13.34 17.22
CA SER A 78 11.62 -14.32 18.23
C SER A 78 12.82 -13.83 19.04
N LYS A 79 12.69 -13.78 20.38
CA LYS A 79 13.81 -13.50 21.29
C LYS A 79 14.84 -14.64 21.38
N ILE A 80 14.55 -15.81 20.82
CA ILE A 80 15.43 -16.99 20.86
C ILE A 80 16.41 -16.99 19.68
N ASN A 81 15.92 -16.72 18.47
CA ASN A 81 16.69 -16.86 17.23
C ASN A 81 16.67 -15.61 16.33
N ASN A 82 16.06 -14.52 16.82
CA ASN A 82 15.85 -13.25 16.13
C ASN A 82 15.01 -13.33 14.86
N GLY A 83 14.29 -14.44 14.60
CA GLY A 83 13.43 -14.58 13.42
C GLY A 83 12.31 -13.55 13.40
N LEU A 84 12.20 -12.78 12.31
CA LEU A 84 11.21 -11.73 12.11
C LEU A 84 9.90 -12.31 11.58
N LYS A 85 8.77 -11.96 12.20
CA LYS A 85 7.42 -12.29 11.72
C LYS A 85 6.95 -11.23 10.73
N ASN A 86 6.08 -11.63 9.79
CA ASN A 86 5.43 -10.74 8.82
C ASN A 86 6.40 -10.04 7.85
N ALA A 87 7.55 -10.64 7.55
CA ALA A 87 8.47 -10.12 6.55
C ALA A 87 7.88 -10.25 5.13
N VAL A 88 8.02 -9.20 4.31
CA VAL A 88 7.70 -9.23 2.88
C VAL A 88 9.01 -9.20 2.10
N VAL A 89 9.19 -10.14 1.18
CA VAL A 89 10.36 -10.22 0.31
C VAL A 89 9.91 -9.90 -1.11
N SER A 90 10.60 -8.97 -1.76
CA SER A 90 10.34 -8.58 -3.15
C SER A 90 11.61 -8.72 -3.97
N LEU A 91 11.48 -9.25 -5.19
CA LEU A 91 12.53 -9.19 -6.20
C LEU A 91 12.40 -7.85 -6.93
N LYS A 92 13.50 -7.10 -7.02
CA LYS A 92 13.57 -5.82 -7.74
C LYS A 92 14.05 -6.03 -9.16
N ASP A 93 13.75 -5.06 -10.02
CA ASP A 93 14.27 -4.97 -11.39
C ASP A 93 13.93 -6.19 -12.27
N ILE A 94 12.82 -6.85 -11.96
CA ILE A 94 12.29 -7.96 -12.75
C ILE A 94 11.46 -7.39 -13.90
N THR A 95 11.95 -7.57 -15.12
CA THR A 95 11.28 -7.13 -16.37
C THR A 95 10.59 -8.26 -17.12
N HIS A 96 10.87 -9.53 -16.78
CA HIS A 96 10.24 -10.68 -17.41
C HIS A 96 9.95 -11.75 -16.35
N GLY A 97 8.80 -12.40 -16.43
CA GLY A 97 8.50 -13.50 -15.52
C GLY A 97 7.11 -14.09 -15.69
N LYS A 98 6.67 -14.82 -14.65
CA LYS A 98 5.38 -15.51 -14.65
C LYS A 98 4.19 -14.55 -14.79
N LYS A 99 3.13 -15.06 -15.40
CA LYS A 99 1.85 -14.37 -15.48
C LYS A 99 1.35 -13.88 -14.11
N LYS A 100 0.94 -12.61 -14.01
CA LYS A 100 0.36 -12.04 -12.80
C LYS A 100 -1.13 -12.40 -12.73
N ILE A 101 -1.49 -13.35 -11.88
CA ILE A 101 -2.87 -13.80 -11.72
C ILE A 101 -3.49 -13.11 -10.50
N ILE A 102 -4.37 -12.15 -10.76
CA ILE A 102 -5.15 -11.51 -9.69
C ILE A 102 -6.12 -12.53 -9.09
N PRO A 103 -6.18 -12.68 -7.76
CA PRO A 103 -7.12 -13.59 -7.12
C PRO A 103 -8.58 -13.26 -7.49
N ALA A 104 -9.34 -14.28 -7.89
CA ALA A 104 -10.77 -14.13 -8.16
C ALA A 104 -11.58 -13.90 -6.88
N ILE A 105 -11.12 -14.46 -5.76
CA ILE A 105 -11.67 -14.24 -4.43
C ILE A 105 -10.84 -13.15 -3.77
N HIS A 106 -11.50 -12.09 -3.31
CA HIS A 106 -10.82 -11.00 -2.62
C HIS A 106 -10.18 -11.52 -1.32
N PRO A 107 -8.88 -11.29 -1.12
CA PRO A 107 -8.28 -11.48 0.18
C PRO A 107 -8.97 -10.63 1.23
N ILE A 108 -9.17 -11.17 2.43
CA ILE A 108 -9.84 -10.48 3.53
C ILE A 108 -8.80 -9.96 4.52
N MET A 109 -8.95 -8.71 4.94
CA MET A 109 -8.29 -8.12 6.10
C MET A 109 -9.35 -7.74 7.13
N ASP A 110 -9.39 -8.47 8.24
CA ASP A 110 -10.41 -8.35 9.26
C ASP A 110 -9.92 -7.54 10.47
N GLN A 111 -10.77 -6.69 11.03
CA GLN A 111 -10.55 -5.98 12.28
C GLN A 111 -11.24 -6.75 13.40
N GLN A 112 -10.45 -7.48 14.19
CA GLN A 112 -10.91 -8.23 15.35
C GLN A 112 -10.04 -7.89 16.55
N ASN A 113 -10.61 -7.81 17.75
CA ASN A 113 -9.93 -7.44 19.00
C ASN A 113 -9.04 -6.18 18.86
N ASN A 114 -9.50 -5.16 18.13
CA ASN A 114 -8.73 -3.95 17.80
C ASN A 114 -7.45 -4.19 16.98
N ILE A 115 -7.35 -5.32 16.27
CA ILE A 115 -6.20 -5.71 15.46
C ILE A 115 -6.61 -6.07 14.03
N PHE A 116 -5.71 -5.84 13.06
CA PHE A 116 -5.89 -6.28 11.68
C PHE A 116 -5.37 -7.71 11.49
N ILE A 117 -6.20 -8.58 10.92
CA ILE A 117 -5.91 -9.99 10.67
C ILE A 117 -6.16 -10.30 9.19
N PRO A 118 -5.13 -10.64 8.38
CA PRO A 118 -3.74 -10.72 8.77
C PRO A 118 -3.11 -9.32 8.99
N ARG A 119 -2.04 -9.28 9.78
CA ARG A 119 -1.27 -8.05 10.05
C ARG A 119 -0.57 -7.49 8.81
N VAL A 120 -0.12 -8.39 7.95
CA VAL A 120 0.52 -8.06 6.66
C VAL A 120 -0.14 -8.90 5.60
N LEU A 121 -0.54 -8.25 4.52
CA LEU A 121 -1.16 -8.87 3.36
C LEU A 121 -0.45 -8.38 2.10
N ALA A 122 0.38 -9.25 1.52
CA ALA A 122 1.01 -8.97 0.23
C ALA A 122 0.04 -9.29 -0.90
N ILE A 123 -0.18 -8.33 -1.80
CA ILE A 123 -1.11 -8.47 -2.93
C ILE A 123 -0.44 -8.01 -4.22
N LEU A 124 -0.97 -8.47 -5.36
CA LEU A 124 -0.59 -7.97 -6.67
C LEU A 124 -1.28 -6.63 -6.96
N THR A 125 -0.61 -5.75 -7.68
CA THR A 125 -1.25 -4.55 -8.27
C THR A 125 -2.47 -4.98 -9.10
N GLY A 126 -3.58 -4.30 -8.90
CA GLY A 126 -4.88 -4.63 -9.47
C GLY A 126 -5.78 -5.46 -8.55
N THR A 127 -5.27 -5.97 -7.43
CA THR A 127 -6.06 -6.77 -6.47
C THR A 127 -7.05 -5.90 -5.71
N THR A 128 -8.28 -6.40 -5.58
CA THR A 128 -9.26 -5.89 -4.62
C THR A 128 -9.17 -6.70 -3.34
N ILE A 129 -9.10 -6.02 -2.20
CA ILE A 129 -9.19 -6.63 -0.88
C ILE A 129 -10.51 -6.27 -0.23
N ASP A 130 -11.03 -7.17 0.59
CA ASP A 130 -12.18 -6.92 1.45
C ASP A 130 -11.69 -6.60 2.86
N ILE A 131 -12.04 -5.42 3.36
CA ILE A 131 -11.74 -5.01 4.73
C ILE A 131 -12.99 -5.20 5.57
N LEU A 132 -12.94 -6.12 6.53
CA LEU A 132 -14.06 -6.51 7.38
C LEU A 132 -13.88 -5.92 8.78
N ASN A 133 -14.97 -5.48 9.39
CA ASN A 133 -15.00 -5.28 10.84
C ASN A 133 -15.72 -6.48 11.49
N GLY A 134 -14.94 -7.38 12.08
CA GLY A 134 -15.43 -8.55 12.83
C GLY A 134 -15.81 -8.24 14.29
N ASP A 135 -15.42 -7.08 14.82
CA ASP A 135 -15.74 -6.65 16.18
C ASP A 135 -17.12 -5.98 16.27
N GLU A 136 -17.81 -6.19 17.39
CA GLU A 136 -19.10 -5.54 17.66
C GLU A 136 -18.98 -4.03 17.90
N VAL A 137 -17.75 -3.52 18.05
CA VAL A 137 -17.44 -2.10 18.20
C VAL A 137 -17.10 -1.44 16.87
N MET A 138 -17.30 -0.12 16.78
CA MET A 138 -16.92 0.63 15.58
C MET A 138 -15.41 0.74 15.47
N HIS A 139 -14.93 0.53 14.25
CA HIS A 139 -13.52 0.70 13.87
C HIS A 139 -13.36 1.78 12.82
N ASN A 140 -12.10 2.10 12.53
CA ASN A 140 -11.70 2.94 11.42
C ASN A 140 -10.52 2.30 10.68
N ILE A 141 -10.49 2.47 9.36
CA ILE A 141 -9.36 2.18 8.50
C ILE A 141 -8.79 3.51 8.00
N HIS A 142 -7.64 3.89 8.55
CA HIS A 142 -6.91 5.08 8.11
C HIS A 142 -5.60 4.69 7.44
N THR A 143 -5.52 4.89 6.12
CA THR A 143 -4.31 4.64 5.34
C THR A 143 -3.50 5.92 5.14
N ARG A 144 -2.17 5.77 5.12
CA ARG A 144 -1.21 6.84 4.79
C ARG A 144 -0.38 6.46 3.56
N SER A 145 -1.08 5.99 2.54
CA SER A 145 -0.47 5.57 1.28
C SER A 145 0.06 6.78 0.51
N MET A 146 1.22 6.63 -0.13
CA MET A 146 1.79 7.65 -1.02
C MET A 146 1.46 7.41 -2.50
N LYS A 147 1.30 6.14 -2.90
CA LYS A 147 1.04 5.76 -4.30
C LYS A 147 -0.45 5.55 -4.57
N ASN A 148 -1.09 4.67 -3.81
CA ASN A 148 -2.53 4.46 -3.89
C ASN A 148 -3.26 5.58 -3.12
N GLN A 149 -4.47 5.93 -3.54
CA GLN A 149 -5.30 6.96 -2.88
C GLN A 149 -5.47 6.67 -1.38
N PRO A 150 -5.05 7.58 -0.48
CA PRO A 150 -5.27 7.40 0.95
C PRO A 150 -6.75 7.54 1.27
N PHE A 151 -7.20 6.84 2.31
CA PHE A 151 -8.57 6.89 2.78
C PHE A 151 -8.65 6.76 4.30
N ASN A 152 -9.75 7.24 4.85
CA ASN A 152 -10.07 7.24 6.26
C ASN A 152 -11.56 6.94 6.39
N LEU A 153 -11.90 5.70 6.77
CA LEU A 153 -13.27 5.19 6.70
C LEU A 153 -13.64 4.49 8.00
N GLY A 154 -14.74 4.92 8.61
CA GLY A 154 -15.35 4.20 9.74
C GLY A 154 -16.09 2.95 9.28
N THR A 155 -16.09 1.92 10.12
CA THR A 155 -16.77 0.64 9.88
C THR A 155 -17.56 0.18 11.10
N THR A 156 -18.80 -0.24 10.93
CA THR A 156 -19.63 -0.87 11.98
C THR A 156 -19.48 -2.40 11.97
N TYR A 157 -20.01 -3.08 12.99
CA TYR A 157 -20.00 -4.54 13.08
C TYR A 157 -20.47 -5.21 11.78
N LYS A 158 -19.71 -6.21 11.32
CA LYS A 158 -19.91 -6.98 10.08
C LYS A 158 -19.87 -6.16 8.79
N GLN A 159 -19.60 -4.86 8.85
CA GLN A 159 -19.44 -4.06 7.65
C GLN A 159 -18.19 -4.50 6.89
N ARG A 160 -18.35 -4.64 5.57
CA ARG A 160 -17.27 -4.98 4.65
C ARG A 160 -17.08 -3.85 3.65
N ILE A 161 -15.85 -3.40 3.49
CA ILE A 161 -15.44 -2.39 2.50
C ILE A 161 -14.45 -3.03 1.54
N SER A 162 -14.79 -3.06 0.26
CA SER A 162 -13.86 -3.52 -0.78
C SER A 162 -13.01 -2.36 -1.32
N LYS A 163 -11.69 -2.53 -1.40
CA LYS A 163 -10.75 -1.55 -1.93
C LYS A 163 -9.82 -2.18 -2.95
N LYS A 164 -9.78 -1.59 -4.15
CA LYS A 164 -8.86 -1.98 -5.22
C LYS A 164 -7.58 -1.15 -5.14
N PHE A 165 -6.44 -1.82 -5.26
CA PHE A 165 -5.12 -1.19 -5.26
C PHE A 165 -4.56 -1.27 -6.67
N MET A 166 -4.27 -0.13 -7.29
CA MET A 166 -3.91 -0.04 -8.72
C MET A 166 -2.46 0.39 -8.95
N ASP A 167 -1.78 0.88 -7.91
CA ASP A 167 -0.43 1.42 -8.05
C ASP A 167 0.59 0.55 -7.31
N CYS A 168 1.69 0.22 -8.01
CA CYS A 168 2.73 -0.64 -7.46
C CYS A 168 3.74 0.16 -6.64
N CYS A 169 3.85 -0.30 -5.40
CA CYS A 169 5.09 -0.75 -4.73
C CYS A 169 6.13 0.29 -4.32
N LEU A 170 6.75 0.04 -3.17
CA LEU A 170 7.69 0.91 -2.43
C LEU A 170 8.91 1.34 -3.26
#